data_AF-A0ABD0NXX7-F1
#
_entry.id   AF-A0ABD0NXX7-F1
#
_cell.length_a   1.000
_cell.length_b   1.000
_cell.length_c   1.000
_cell.angle_alpha   90.00
_cell.angle_beta   90.00
_cell.angle_gamma   90.00
#
_symmetry.space_group_name_H-M   'P 1'
#
loop_
_entity.id
_entity.type
_entity.pdbx_description
1 polymer ?
#
loop_
_entity_poly.entity_id
_entity_poly.type
_entity_poly.pdbx_seq_one_letter_code
_entity_poly.pdbx_strand_id
1 'polypeptide(L)'
;SLTLLEYLLKTGSDRIPQQSVENIHIIKALTEYRFTDKDGKDQGVNVREKAKIVMVLIEDEEKRKEERDFAMKTKDKLTKAPN
;
A
#
# COMPACT_ATOMS: atom_id res chain seq x y z
N SER A 1 8.21 3.45 4.36
CA SER A 1 7.38 4.22 3.41
C SER A 1 6.14 3.41 3.05
N LEU A 2 4.93 3.98 3.16
CA LEU A 2 3.68 3.28 2.85
C LEU A 2 3.55 2.92 1.36
N THR A 3 4.06 3.77 0.47
CA THR A 3 4.07 3.52 -0.98
C THR A 3 4.82 2.25 -1.33
N LEU A 4 5.97 2.01 -0.69
CA LEU A 4 6.75 0.79 -0.91
C LEU A 4 5.98 -0.44 -0.41
N LEU A 5 5.34 -0.34 0.77
CA LEU A 5 4.56 -1.44 1.31
C LEU A 5 3.36 -1.79 0.41
N GLU A 6 2.63 -0.79 -0.08
CA GLU A 6 1.56 -0.99 -1.08
C GLU A 6 2.08 -1.75 -2.31
N TYR A 7 3.21 -1.33 -2.86
CA TYR A 7 3.81 -1.98 -4.02
C TYR A 7 4.19 -3.45 -3.74
N LEU A 8 4.80 -3.71 -2.58
CA LEU A 8 5.19 -5.07 -2.18
C LEU A 8 3.98 -5.98 -1.91
N LEU A 9 2.89 -5.45 -1.35
CA LEU A 9 1.64 -6.20 -1.18
C LEU A 9 1.06 -6.63 -2.54
N LYS A 10 1.17 -5.78 -3.57
CA LYS A 10 0.65 -6.03 -4.92
C LYS A 10 1.58 -6.86 -5.81
N THR A 11 2.89 -6.87 -5.57
CA THR A 11 3.85 -7.48 -6.53
C THR A 11 4.93 -8.36 -5.91
N GLY A 12 5.09 -8.28 -4.58
CA GLY A 12 6.12 -8.99 -3.83
C GLY A 12 5.71 -10.42 -3.47
N SER A 13 6.51 -11.03 -2.60
CA SER A 13 6.28 -12.38 -2.07
C SER A 13 4.97 -12.48 -1.30
N ASP A 14 4.32 -13.64 -1.36
CA ASP A 14 3.10 -13.95 -0.58
C ASP A 14 3.35 -14.00 0.94
N ARG A 15 4.61 -13.91 1.38
CA ARG A 15 4.97 -13.74 2.80
C ARG A 15 4.75 -12.31 3.30
N ILE A 16 4.73 -11.30 2.42
CA ILE A 16 4.59 -9.89 2.81
C ILE A 16 3.27 -9.62 3.55
N PRO A 17 2.10 -10.08 3.08
CA PRO A 17 0.84 -9.89 3.81
C PRO A 17 0.89 -10.50 5.23
N GLN A 18 1.45 -11.70 5.39
CA GLN A 18 1.54 -12.40 6.68
C GLN A 18 2.32 -11.57 7.71
N GLN A 19 3.51 -11.08 7.33
CA GLN A 19 4.32 -10.20 8.18
C GLN A 19 3.65 -8.83 8.44
N SER A 20 2.81 -8.39 7.51
CA SER A 20 2.10 -7.11 7.62
C SER A 20 0.93 -7.19 8.60
N VAL A 21 0.28 -8.35 8.74
CA VAL A 21 -0.76 -8.61 9.74
C VAL A 21 -0.19 -8.49 11.16
N GLU A 22 1.00 -9.03 11.41
CA GLU A 22 1.68 -8.93 12.73
C GLU A 22 1.92 -7.47 13.16
N ASN A 23 2.16 -6.59 12.18
CA ASN A 23 2.51 -5.19 12.39
C ASN A 23 1.36 -4.22 12.06
N ILE A 24 0.13 -4.71 11.91
CA ILE A 24 -1.00 -3.91 11.42
C ILE A 24 -1.33 -2.71 12.33
N HIS A 25 -1.04 -2.81 13.63
CA HIS A 25 -1.20 -1.72 14.59
C HIS A 25 -0.38 -0.46 14.23
N ILE A 26 0.80 -0.63 13.61
CA ILE A 26 1.62 0.48 13.12
C ILE A 26 0.90 1.19 11.97
N ILE A 27 0.32 0.42 11.04
CA ILE A 27 -0.44 0.97 9.91
C ILE A 27 -1.70 1.67 10.39
N LYS A 28 -2.39 1.08 11.37
CA LYS A 28 -3.58 1.67 12.00
C LYS A 28 -3.29 3.01 12.65
N ALA A 29 -2.15 3.18 13.32
CA ALA A 29 -1.76 4.49 13.86
C ALA A 29 -1.59 5.55 12.76
N LEU A 30 -1.15 5.15 11.56
CA LEU A 30 -0.96 6.05 10.43
C LEU A 30 -2.28 6.49 9.76
N THR A 31 -3.40 5.80 9.99
CA THR A 31 -4.72 6.26 9.48
C THR A 31 -5.21 7.51 10.20
N GLU A 32 -4.67 7.79 11.39
CA GLU A 32 -4.99 8.96 12.21
C GLU A 32 -3.84 9.99 12.23
N TYR A 33 -2.83 9.82 11.39
CA TYR A 33 -1.67 10.72 11.33
C TYR A 33 -2.07 12.15 10.97
N ARG A 34 -1.61 13.12 11.77
CA ARG A 34 -1.89 14.55 11.57
C ARG A 34 -0.59 15.31 11.37
N PHE A 35 -0.54 16.07 10.28
CA PHE A 35 0.55 17.00 10.02
C PHE A 35 0.00 18.17 9.20
N THR A 36 0.13 19.37 9.75
CA THR A 36 -0.22 20.62 9.08
C THR A 36 1.08 21.38 8.83
N ASP A 37 1.30 21.81 7.60
CA ASP A 37 2.49 22.60 7.26
C ASP A 37 2.38 24.06 7.74
N LYS A 38 3.44 24.82 7.52
CA LYS A 38 3.54 26.24 7.89
C LYS A 38 2.49 27.14 7.23
N ASP A 39 1.90 26.71 6.11
CA ASP A 39 0.89 27.45 5.36
C ASP A 39 -0.54 27.02 5.77
N GLY A 40 -0.67 26.17 6.79
CA GLY A 40 -1.96 25.68 7.27
C GLY A 40 -2.54 24.53 6.46
N LYS A 41 -1.79 23.93 5.52
CA LYS A 41 -2.27 22.81 4.70
C LYS A 41 -2.04 21.48 5.40
N ASP A 42 -3.06 20.63 5.40
CA ASP A 42 -2.97 19.27 5.94
C ASP A 42 -2.19 18.36 4.97
N GLN A 43 -0.90 18.15 5.22
CA GLN A 43 -0.09 17.18 4.47
C GLN A 43 -0.24 15.76 5.02
N GLY A 44 -0.84 15.61 6.21
CA GLY A 44 -1.15 14.31 6.79
C GLY A 44 -2.23 13.56 6.03
N VAL A 45 -3.09 14.25 5.28
CA VAL A 45 -4.19 13.63 4.52
C VAL A 45 -3.71 12.53 3.57
N ASN A 46 -2.63 12.79 2.83
CA ASN A 46 -2.07 11.82 1.88
C ASN A 46 -1.52 10.57 2.61
N VAL A 47 -0.96 10.76 3.81
CA VAL A 47 -0.48 9.65 4.65
C VAL A 47 -1.66 8.81 5.13
N ARG A 48 -2.73 9.45 5.62
CA ARG A 48 -3.94 8.76 6.11
C ARG A 48 -4.64 8.00 4.99
N GLU A 49 -4.80 8.60 3.82
CA GLU A 49 -5.39 7.93 2.65
C GLU A 49 -4.56 6.73 2.21
N LYS A 50 -3.24 6.88 2.14
CA LYS A 50 -2.35 5.77 1.79
C LYS A 50 -2.37 4.66 2.84
N ALA A 51 -2.42 5.00 4.12
CA ALA A 51 -2.50 4.03 5.21
C ALA A 51 -3.80 3.22 5.14
N LYS A 52 -4.93 3.87 4.83
CA LYS A 52 -6.22 3.18 4.63
C LYS A 52 -6.16 2.17 3.48
N ILE A 53 -5.57 2.54 2.35
CA ILE A 53 -5.39 1.62 1.21
C ILE A 53 -4.53 0.42 1.63
N VAL A 54 -3.39 0.66 2.29
CA VAL A 54 -2.50 -0.40 2.76
C VAL A 54 -3.22 -1.32 3.75
N MET A 55 -4.01 -0.77 4.67
CA MET A 55 -4.79 -1.55 5.64
C MET A 55 -5.79 -2.47 4.94
N VAL A 56 -6.54 -1.97 3.96
CA VAL A 56 -7.46 -2.78 3.15
C VAL A 56 -6.71 -3.92 2.45
N LEU A 57 -5.54 -3.65 1.85
CA LEU A 57 -4.76 -4.70 1.17
C LEU A 57 -4.20 -5.76 2.13
N ILE A 58 -4.03 -5.43 3.41
CA ILE A 58 -3.59 -6.40 4.43
C ILE A 58 -4.78 -7.25 4.88
N GLU A 59 -5.92 -6.61 5.18
CA GLU A 59 -7.09 -7.25 5.80
C GLU A 59 -7.99 -7.99 4.79
N ASP A 60 -8.13 -7.48 3.56
CA ASP A 60 -8.98 -8.04 2.52
C ASP A 60 -8.14 -8.84 1.51
N GLU A 61 -8.16 -10.17 1.69
CA GLU A 61 -7.41 -11.10 0.84
C GLU A 61 -7.94 -11.15 -0.60
N GLU A 62 -9.25 -11.12 -0.80
CA GLU A 62 -9.87 -11.14 -2.13
C GLU A 62 -9.48 -9.88 -2.90
N LYS A 63 -9.62 -8.70 -2.26
CA LYS A 63 -9.23 -7.44 -2.87
C LYS A 63 -7.73 -7.40 -3.18
N ARG A 64 -6.88 -7.91 -2.28
CA ARG A 64 -5.44 -8.01 -2.51
C ARG A 64 -5.13 -8.91 -3.71
N LYS A 65 -5.81 -10.05 -3.85
CA LYS A 65 -5.60 -10.98 -4.97
C LYS A 65 -5.94 -10.33 -6.31
N GLU A 66 -7.06 -9.62 -6.40
CA GLU A 66 -7.43 -8.86 -7.60
C GLU A 66 -6.35 -7.84 -8.00
N GLU A 67 -5.84 -7.09 -7.02
CA GLU A 67 -4.81 -6.07 -7.24
C GLU A 67 -3.48 -6.71 -7.66
N ARG A 68 -3.13 -7.89 -7.13
CA ARG A 68 -1.95 -8.66 -7.53
C ARG A 68 -2.06 -9.14 -8.98
N ASP A 69 -3.21 -9.70 -9.36
CA ASP A 69 -3.46 -10.15 -10.73
C ASP A 69 -3.36 -9.01 -11.74
N PHE A 70 -3.90 -7.84 -11.38
CA PHE A 70 -3.79 -6.63 -12.21
C PHE A 70 -2.35 -6.11 -12.30
N ALA A 71 -1.63 -6.07 -11.17
CA ALA A 71 -0.27 -5.57 -11.10
C ALA A 71 0.71 -6.46 -11.88
N MET A 72 0.57 -7.79 -11.80
CA MET A 72 1.40 -8.73 -12.56
C MET A 72 1.20 -8.58 -14.08
N LYS A 73 -0.05 -8.45 -14.55
CA LYS A 73 -0.35 -8.16 -15.97
C LYS A 73 0.31 -6.87 -16.46
N THR A 74 0.36 -5.84 -15.61
CA THR A 74 0.96 -4.55 -15.95
C THR A 74 2.49 -4.61 -15.95
N LYS A 75 3.08 -5.29 -14.96
CA LYS A 75 4.52 -5.51 -14.87
C LYS A 75 5.05 -6.30 -16.08
N ASP A 76 4.36 -7.37 -16.47
CA ASP A 76 4.73 -8.18 -17.64
C ASP A 76 4.79 -7.35 -18.92
N LYS A 77 3.83 -6.43 -19.12
CA LYS A 77 3.82 -5.52 -20.27
C LYS A 77 5.01 -4.55 -20.27
N LEU A 78 5.37 -4.00 -19.10
CA LEU A 78 6.52 -3.11 -18.96
C LEU A 78 7.85 -3.83 -19.20
N THR A 79 7.98 -5.08 -18.75
CA THR A 79 9.21 -5.88 -18.96
C THR A 79 9.37 -6.39 -20.40
N LYS A 80 8.29 -6.41 -21.20
CA LYS A 80 8.27 -6.90 -22.59
C LYS A 80 8.23 -5.77 -23.63
N ALA A 81 8.26 -4.50 -23.21
CA ALA A 81 8.34 -3.38 -24.13
C ALA A 81 9.74 -3.38 -24.80
N PRO A 82 9.83 -3.36 -26.14
CA PRO A 82 11.12 -3.22 -26.82
C PRO A 82 11.67 -1.81 -26.53
N ASN A 83 12.96 -1.75 -26.19
CA ASN A 83 13.72 -0.50 -26.09
C ASN A 83 13.82 0.21 -27.44
#